data_AF-A5KP36-F1
#
_entry.id   AF-A5KP36-F1
#
_cell.length_a   1.000
_cell.length_b   1.000
_cell.length_c   1.000
_cell.angle_alpha   90.00
_cell.angle_beta   90.00
_cell.angle_gamma   90.00
#
_symmetry.space_group_name_H-M   'P 1'
#
loop_
_entity.id
_entity.type
_entity.pdbx_description
1 polymer ?
#
loop_
_entity_poly.entity_id
_entity_poly.type
_entity_poly.pdbx_seq_one_letter_code
_entity_poly.pdbx_strand_id
1 'polypeptide(L)'
;MQKVKISKRVGRQLYRSSPTILTVVASVGVVTTTIMAVRATPKAIKILKEAELEKGEDLSKLEIIRAAGPIYIPSVLLGVSTIACIFGANALNQKKQASLMSAYAMLNESYKQYRKAAKTVYGEDADDKIHAEMAKDAMVSTYDWGYQVYNMDMDSDSERLLFYDLASKKYFRTTMAAVLNAQYHVNRNLSVRGVCPLNEYLSFLGLDEVDGGDVIGWDICYMIEEMDCYWLDFDNYKTTLEDGLECIIIDTMALSKFE
;
A
#
# COMPACT_ATOMS: atom_id res chain seq x y z
N MET A 1 -29.36 -15.40 -10.60
CA MET A 1 -28.35 -14.32 -10.63
C MET A 1 -27.37 -14.27 -9.44
N GLN A 2 -27.67 -14.88 -8.29
CA GLN A 2 -26.84 -14.78 -7.07
C GLN A 2 -25.53 -15.61 -7.12
N LYS A 3 -25.55 -16.84 -7.68
CA LYS A 3 -24.35 -17.70 -7.83
C LYS A 3 -23.25 -17.07 -8.71
N VAL A 4 -23.63 -16.34 -9.76
CA VAL A 4 -22.68 -15.67 -10.68
C VAL A 4 -21.97 -14.48 -10.01
N LYS A 5 -22.66 -13.74 -9.13
CA LYS A 5 -22.06 -12.63 -8.37
C LYS A 5 -21.06 -13.13 -7.32
N ILE A 6 -21.34 -14.25 -6.65
CA ILE A 6 -20.43 -14.85 -5.66
C ILE A 6 -19.16 -15.38 -6.34
N SER A 7 -19.28 -16.08 -7.46
CA SER A 7 -18.13 -16.55 -8.26
C SER A 7 -17.22 -15.41 -8.72
N LYS A 8 -17.80 -14.28 -9.19
CA LYS A 8 -17.03 -13.08 -9.57
C LYS A 8 -16.32 -12.42 -8.39
N ARG A 9 -16.93 -12.38 -7.20
CA ARG A 9 -16.33 -11.80 -5.98
C ARG A 9 -15.16 -12.65 -5.48
N VAL A 10 -15.35 -13.97 -5.44
CA VAL A 10 -14.32 -14.96 -5.05
C VAL A 10 -13.15 -14.94 -6.04
N GLY A 11 -13.40 -14.90 -7.35
CA GLY A 11 -12.34 -14.81 -8.36
C GLY A 11 -11.52 -13.51 -8.26
N ARG A 12 -12.16 -12.39 -7.91
CA ARG A 12 -11.48 -11.09 -7.74
C ARG A 12 -10.63 -11.04 -6.47
N GLN A 13 -11.07 -11.70 -5.40
CA GLN A 13 -10.34 -11.79 -4.14
C GLN A 13 -9.15 -12.76 -4.23
N LEU A 14 -9.34 -13.89 -4.92
CA LEU A 14 -8.25 -14.80 -5.29
C LEU A 14 -7.17 -14.05 -6.08
N TYR A 15 -7.53 -13.25 -7.10
CA TYR A 15 -6.55 -12.47 -7.88
C TYR A 15 -5.78 -11.44 -7.03
N ARG A 16 -6.44 -10.82 -6.04
CA ARG A 16 -5.81 -9.84 -5.13
C ARG A 16 -4.80 -10.48 -4.17
N SER A 17 -5.11 -11.63 -3.58
CA SER A 17 -4.20 -12.34 -2.66
C SER A 17 -3.34 -13.40 -3.36
N SER A 18 -3.44 -13.53 -4.69
CA SER A 18 -2.76 -14.57 -5.49
C SER A 18 -1.25 -14.64 -5.24
N PRO A 19 -0.47 -13.53 -5.30
CA PRO A 19 0.98 -13.61 -5.11
C PRO A 19 1.34 -14.23 -3.76
N THR A 20 0.71 -13.77 -2.68
CA THR A 20 0.94 -14.26 -1.31
C THR A 20 0.55 -15.73 -1.16
N ILE A 21 -0.60 -16.13 -1.70
CA ILE A 21 -1.06 -17.53 -1.66
C ILE A 21 -0.09 -18.43 -2.44
N LEU A 22 0.33 -18.02 -3.64
CA LEU A 22 1.30 -18.74 -4.46
C LEU A 22 2.65 -18.88 -3.75
N THR A 23 3.11 -17.84 -3.04
CA THR A 23 4.33 -17.89 -2.24
C THR A 23 4.21 -18.90 -1.09
N VAL A 24 3.13 -18.85 -0.30
CA VAL A 24 2.92 -19.80 0.81
C VAL A 24 2.83 -21.24 0.31
N VAL A 25 2.05 -21.48 -0.75
CA VAL A 25 1.93 -22.79 -1.39
C VAL A 25 3.29 -23.26 -1.91
N ALA A 26 4.10 -22.37 -2.50
CA ALA A 26 5.43 -22.71 -2.95
C ALA A 26 6.36 -23.06 -1.79
N SER A 27 6.37 -22.30 -0.69
CA SER A 27 7.18 -22.58 0.50
C SER A 27 6.89 -23.98 1.06
N VAL A 28 5.61 -24.31 1.23
CA VAL A 28 5.19 -25.66 1.66
C VAL A 28 5.54 -26.73 0.61
N GLY A 29 5.38 -26.40 -0.68
CA GLY A 29 5.73 -27.25 -1.83
C GLY A 29 7.20 -27.68 -1.85
N VAL A 30 8.13 -26.77 -1.54
CA VAL A 30 9.57 -27.09 -1.47
C VAL A 30 9.86 -28.11 -0.36
N VAL A 31 9.30 -27.89 0.83
CA VAL A 31 9.51 -28.77 1.99
C VAL A 31 8.93 -30.16 1.71
N THR A 32 7.70 -30.22 1.20
CA THR A 32 7.02 -31.49 0.88
C THR A 32 7.72 -32.27 -0.23
N THR A 33 8.18 -31.59 -1.29
CA THR A 33 8.96 -32.20 -2.37
C THR A 33 10.26 -32.83 -1.83
N THR A 34 10.97 -32.12 -0.95
CA THR A 34 12.20 -32.61 -0.32
C THR A 34 11.94 -33.88 0.50
N ILE A 35 10.92 -33.87 1.35
CA ILE A 35 10.54 -35.04 2.18
C ILE A 35 10.18 -36.24 1.30
N MET A 36 9.42 -36.02 0.22
CA MET A 36 9.02 -37.08 -0.70
C MET A 36 10.19 -37.68 -1.46
N ALA A 37 11.12 -36.85 -1.94
CA ALA A 37 12.34 -37.30 -2.60
C ALA A 37 13.21 -38.14 -1.65
N VAL A 38 13.42 -37.69 -0.41
CA VAL A 38 14.20 -38.42 0.60
C VAL A 38 13.55 -39.76 0.95
N ARG A 39 12.21 -39.81 1.07
CA ARG A 39 11.46 -41.06 1.32
C ARG A 39 11.45 -42.02 0.12
N ALA A 40 11.56 -41.52 -1.10
CA ALA A 40 11.65 -42.33 -2.31
C ALA A 40 13.01 -43.04 -2.44
N THR A 41 14.09 -42.43 -1.96
CA THR A 41 15.46 -42.95 -2.11
C THR A 41 15.68 -44.36 -1.55
N PRO A 42 15.22 -44.73 -0.34
CA PRO A 42 15.36 -46.11 0.14
C PRO A 42 14.64 -47.14 -0.74
N LYS A 43 13.49 -46.78 -1.35
CA LYS A 43 12.76 -47.66 -2.26
C LYS A 43 13.49 -47.81 -3.59
N ALA A 44 14.05 -46.71 -4.11
CA ALA A 44 14.89 -46.72 -5.31
C ALA A 44 16.12 -47.61 -5.14
N ILE A 45 16.83 -47.51 -4.01
CA ILE A 45 18.01 -48.35 -3.73
C ILE A 45 17.64 -49.85 -3.72
N LYS A 46 16.48 -50.22 -3.15
CA LYS A 46 16.03 -51.63 -3.15
C LYS A 46 15.77 -52.15 -4.56
N ILE A 47 15.01 -51.41 -5.36
CA ILE A 47 14.67 -51.80 -6.74
C ILE A 47 15.92 -51.87 -7.63
N LEU A 48 16.89 -50.97 -7.43
CA LEU A 48 18.16 -51.02 -8.16
C LEU A 48 18.98 -52.26 -7.79
N LYS A 49 19.08 -52.59 -6.50
CA LYS A 49 19.76 -53.80 -6.04
C LYS A 49 19.12 -55.08 -6.57
N GLU A 50 17.79 -55.15 -6.58
CA GLU A 50 17.04 -56.28 -7.14
C GLU A 50 17.32 -56.43 -8.65
N ALA A 51 17.31 -55.32 -9.39
CA ALA A 51 17.60 -55.31 -10.82
C ALA A 51 19.08 -55.65 -11.14
N GLU A 52 20.05 -55.23 -10.32
CA GLU A 52 21.46 -55.65 -10.43
C GLU A 52 21.63 -57.15 -10.18
N LEU A 53 20.94 -57.69 -9.16
CA LEU A 53 20.96 -59.12 -8.83
C LEU A 53 20.35 -59.99 -9.94
N GLU A 54 19.25 -59.55 -10.56
CA GLU A 54 18.63 -60.27 -11.69
C GLU A 54 19.50 -60.24 -12.95
N LYS A 55 20.21 -59.14 -13.18
CA LYS A 55 21.06 -58.96 -14.37
C LYS A 55 22.44 -59.64 -14.21
N GLY A 56 22.97 -59.70 -12.99
CA GLY A 56 24.28 -60.27 -12.68
C GLY A 56 25.47 -59.37 -13.03
N GLU A 57 25.22 -58.12 -13.43
CA GLU A 57 26.21 -57.08 -13.74
C GLU A 57 25.65 -55.69 -13.39
N ASP A 58 26.52 -54.68 -13.31
CA ASP A 58 26.12 -53.31 -13.00
C ASP A 58 25.11 -52.76 -14.02
N LEU A 59 24.11 -52.03 -13.52
CA LEU A 59 23.08 -51.39 -14.36
C LEU A 59 23.68 -50.21 -15.15
N SER A 60 23.30 -50.11 -16.42
CA SER A 60 23.58 -48.92 -17.21
C SER A 60 22.72 -47.73 -16.77
N LYS A 61 23.16 -46.51 -17.08
CA LYS A 61 22.45 -45.27 -16.70
C LYS A 61 20.98 -45.24 -17.16
N LEU A 62 20.67 -45.81 -18.32
CA LEU A 62 19.29 -45.89 -18.83
C LEU A 62 18.44 -46.91 -18.06
N GLU A 63 19.03 -48.03 -17.66
CA GLU A 63 18.34 -49.06 -16.86
C GLU A 63 18.06 -48.55 -15.45
N ILE A 64 18.99 -47.80 -14.84
CA ILE A 64 18.78 -47.12 -13.56
C ILE A 64 17.58 -46.16 -13.64
N ILE A 65 17.52 -45.32 -14.68
CA ILE A 65 16.40 -44.39 -14.88
C ILE A 65 15.09 -45.15 -15.12
N ARG A 66 15.12 -46.25 -15.87
CA ARG A 66 13.92 -47.06 -16.14
C ARG A 66 13.38 -47.74 -14.90
N ALA A 67 14.27 -48.24 -14.03
CA ALA A 67 13.91 -48.95 -12.81
C ALA A 67 13.51 -48.00 -11.67
N ALA A 68 14.32 -46.98 -11.38
CA ALA A 68 14.11 -46.08 -10.24
C ALA A 68 13.36 -44.79 -10.59
N GLY A 69 13.38 -44.35 -11.85
CA GLY A 69 12.75 -43.11 -12.30
C GLY A 69 11.26 -42.99 -11.97
N PRO A 70 10.43 -44.04 -12.13
CA PRO A 70 9.01 -43.98 -11.79
C PRO A 70 8.72 -43.60 -10.32
N ILE A 71 9.62 -43.95 -9.40
CA ILE A 71 9.48 -43.67 -7.96
C ILE A 71 9.59 -42.17 -7.67
N TYR A 72 10.35 -41.44 -8.51
CA TYR A 72 10.55 -40.00 -8.36
C TYR A 72 9.53 -39.15 -9.12
N ILE A 73 8.65 -39.74 -9.95
CA ILE A 73 7.62 -39.00 -10.71
C ILE A 73 6.80 -38.06 -9.82
N PRO A 74 6.26 -38.48 -8.64
CA PRO A 74 5.49 -37.59 -7.78
C PRO A 74 6.30 -36.41 -7.25
N SER A 75 7.56 -36.63 -6.86
CA SER A 75 8.47 -35.58 -6.39
C SER A 75 8.82 -34.59 -7.50
N VAL A 76 9.03 -35.08 -8.73
CA VAL A 76 9.30 -34.23 -9.89
C VAL A 76 8.09 -33.37 -10.25
N LEU A 77 6.88 -33.96 -10.27
CA LEU A 77 5.65 -33.21 -10.55
C LEU A 77 5.41 -32.10 -9.52
N LEU A 78 5.58 -32.40 -8.22
CA LEU A 78 5.48 -31.40 -7.16
C LEU A 78 6.54 -30.32 -7.27
N GLY A 79 7.79 -30.69 -7.59
CA GLY A 79 8.89 -29.75 -7.81
C GLY A 79 8.59 -28.79 -8.95
N VAL A 80 8.17 -29.31 -10.11
CA VAL A 80 7.81 -28.48 -11.28
C VAL A 80 6.63 -27.55 -10.97
N SER A 81 5.60 -28.05 -10.29
CA SER A 81 4.47 -27.22 -9.87
C SER A 81 4.90 -26.11 -8.90
N THR A 82 5.78 -26.41 -7.96
CA THR A 82 6.30 -25.44 -6.99
C THR A 82 7.08 -24.34 -7.70
N ILE A 83 7.94 -24.71 -8.66
CA ILE A 83 8.68 -23.75 -9.48
C ILE A 83 7.73 -22.85 -10.27
N ALA A 84 6.69 -23.42 -10.87
CA ALA A 84 5.66 -22.65 -11.57
C ALA A 84 4.94 -21.67 -10.63
N CYS A 85 4.66 -22.07 -9.39
CA CYS A 85 4.08 -21.18 -8.38
C CYS A 85 5.00 -20.00 -8.03
N ILE A 86 6.31 -20.24 -7.87
CA ILE A 86 7.30 -19.20 -7.56
C ILE A 86 7.36 -18.16 -8.69
N PHE A 87 7.54 -18.61 -9.94
CA PHE A 87 7.59 -17.70 -11.08
C PHE A 87 6.25 -16.99 -11.33
N GLY A 88 5.13 -17.68 -11.10
CA GLY A 88 3.80 -17.10 -11.16
C GLY A 88 3.61 -15.97 -10.15
N ALA A 89 3.99 -16.19 -8.89
CA ALA A 89 3.95 -15.16 -7.84
C ALA A 89 4.78 -13.93 -8.23
N ASN A 90 6.00 -14.15 -8.72
CA ASN A 90 6.89 -13.06 -9.13
C ASN A 90 6.32 -12.25 -10.31
N ALA A 91 5.83 -12.92 -11.35
CA ALA A 91 5.23 -12.27 -12.52
C ALA A 91 3.96 -11.47 -12.16
N LEU A 92 3.11 -12.00 -11.26
CA LEU A 92 1.94 -11.30 -10.74
C LEU A 92 2.33 -10.08 -9.91
N ASN A 93 3.37 -10.18 -9.09
CA ASN A 93 3.86 -9.07 -8.27
C ASN A 93 4.40 -7.93 -9.15
N GLN A 94 5.22 -8.27 -10.16
CA GLN A 94 5.76 -7.30 -11.11
C GLN A 94 4.66 -6.58 -11.89
N LYS A 95 3.62 -7.30 -12.35
CA LYS A 95 2.47 -6.68 -13.03
C LYS A 95 1.71 -5.70 -12.15
N LYS A 96 1.51 -6.02 -10.87
CA LYS A 96 0.85 -5.12 -9.92
C LYS A 96 1.66 -3.86 -9.65
N GLN A 97 2.96 -4.02 -9.38
CA GLN A 97 3.87 -2.87 -9.19
C GLN A 97 3.95 -1.99 -10.45
N ALA A 98 4.08 -2.59 -11.64
CA ALA A 98 4.11 -1.86 -12.91
C ALA A 98 2.79 -1.12 -13.18
N SER A 99 1.64 -1.76 -12.91
CA SER A 99 0.33 -1.12 -13.05
C SER A 99 0.19 0.07 -12.09
N LEU A 100 0.61 -0.07 -10.84
CA LEU A 100 0.56 0.99 -9.85
C LEU A 100 1.45 2.17 -10.28
N MET A 101 2.71 1.88 -10.66
CA MET A 101 3.64 2.87 -11.20
C MET A 101 3.09 3.56 -12.46
N SER A 102 2.43 2.82 -13.36
CA SER A 102 1.83 3.42 -14.57
C SER A 102 0.66 4.34 -14.25
N ALA A 103 -0.17 3.99 -13.26
CA ALA A 103 -1.28 4.84 -12.82
C ALA A 103 -0.76 6.12 -12.16
N TYR A 104 0.26 6.01 -11.30
CA TYR A 104 0.94 7.17 -10.71
C TYR A 104 1.63 8.03 -11.77
N ALA A 105 2.30 7.41 -12.75
CA ALA A 105 2.95 8.12 -13.85
C ALA A 105 1.92 8.88 -14.70
N MET A 106 0.81 8.24 -15.07
CA MET A 106 -0.28 8.87 -15.82
C MET A 106 -0.94 10.01 -15.02
N LEU A 107 -1.18 9.82 -13.72
CA LEU A 107 -1.73 10.87 -12.87
C LEU A 107 -0.77 12.07 -12.76
N ASN A 108 0.51 11.80 -12.52
CA ASN A 108 1.56 12.83 -12.47
C ASN A 108 1.70 13.55 -13.82
N GLU A 109 1.60 12.83 -14.93
CA GLU A 109 1.63 13.41 -16.27
C GLU A 109 0.39 14.29 -16.53
N SER A 110 -0.81 13.81 -16.19
CA SER A 110 -2.04 14.59 -16.26
C SER A 110 -1.96 15.86 -15.41
N TYR A 111 -1.41 15.76 -14.20
CA TYR A 111 -1.19 16.92 -13.32
C TYR A 111 -0.19 17.91 -13.92
N LYS A 112 0.93 17.43 -14.47
CA LYS A 112 1.92 18.27 -15.17
C LYS A 112 1.31 18.94 -16.40
N GLN A 113 0.50 18.23 -17.17
CA GLN A 113 -0.20 18.77 -18.33
C GLN A 113 -1.20 19.86 -17.90
N TYR A 114 -1.97 19.63 -16.84
CA TYR A 114 -2.84 20.65 -16.25
C TYR A 114 -2.05 21.90 -15.84
N ARG A 115 -0.97 21.74 -15.06
CA ARG A 115 -0.13 22.87 -14.62
C ARG A 115 0.49 23.61 -15.80
N LYS A 116 0.95 22.89 -16.83
CA LYS A 116 1.47 23.48 -18.06
C LYS A 116 0.39 24.25 -18.82
N ALA A 117 -0.82 23.70 -18.93
CA ALA A 117 -1.95 24.37 -19.54
C ALA A 117 -2.34 25.63 -18.76
N ALA A 118 -2.42 25.55 -17.43
CA ALA A 118 -2.66 26.69 -16.56
C ALA A 118 -1.61 27.79 -16.78
N LYS A 119 -0.30 27.44 -16.81
CA LYS A 119 0.77 28.40 -17.13
C LYS A 119 0.65 29.01 -18.53
N THR A 120 0.22 28.22 -19.50
CA THR A 120 0.03 28.70 -20.88
C THR A 120 -1.15 29.67 -20.99
N VAL A 121 -2.23 29.43 -20.25
CA VAL A 121 -3.47 30.22 -20.30
C VAL A 121 -3.38 31.47 -19.41
N TYR A 122 -2.81 31.36 -18.21
CA TYR A 122 -2.85 32.40 -17.18
C TYR A 122 -1.50 33.10 -16.91
N GLY A 123 -0.41 32.65 -17.55
CA GLY A 123 0.93 33.23 -17.40
C GLY A 123 1.88 32.40 -16.53
N GLU A 124 3.14 32.82 -16.39
CA GLU A 124 4.10 32.10 -15.55
C GLU A 124 3.68 32.04 -14.07
N ASP A 125 2.95 33.05 -13.61
CA ASP A 125 2.38 33.22 -12.27
C ASP A 125 1.00 32.53 -12.10
N ALA A 126 0.59 31.69 -13.05
CA ALA A 126 -0.68 30.98 -13.00
C ALA A 126 -0.84 30.10 -11.76
N ASP A 127 0.23 29.41 -11.38
CA ASP A 127 0.25 28.51 -10.22
C ASP A 127 0.00 29.33 -8.95
N ASP A 128 0.73 30.44 -8.80
CA ASP A 128 0.64 31.34 -7.66
C ASP A 128 -0.72 32.02 -7.58
N LYS A 129 -1.28 32.46 -8.72
CA LYS A 129 -2.65 32.99 -8.79
C LYS A 129 -3.69 31.95 -8.41
N ILE A 130 -3.55 30.70 -8.85
CA ILE A 130 -4.48 29.62 -8.48
C ILE A 130 -4.39 29.35 -6.98
N HIS A 131 -3.17 29.26 -6.42
CA HIS A 131 -2.95 29.08 -5.00
C HIS A 131 -3.50 30.25 -4.16
N ALA A 132 -3.28 31.48 -4.61
CA ALA A 132 -3.82 32.69 -3.98
C ALA A 132 -5.35 32.73 -4.04
N GLU A 133 -5.97 32.41 -5.18
CA GLU A 133 -7.43 32.33 -5.29
C GLU A 133 -8.01 31.21 -4.41
N MET A 134 -7.39 30.03 -4.38
CA MET A 134 -7.80 28.95 -3.47
C MET A 134 -7.70 29.35 -1.99
N ALA A 135 -6.73 30.20 -1.64
CA ALA A 135 -6.51 30.67 -0.28
C ALA A 135 -7.49 31.79 0.15
N LYS A 136 -8.08 32.55 -0.78
CA LYS A 136 -8.98 33.67 -0.46
C LYS A 136 -10.28 33.21 0.20
N ASP A 137 -10.87 32.14 -0.31
CA ASP A 137 -12.15 31.58 0.18
C ASP A 137 -11.95 30.42 1.17
N ALA A 138 -10.70 30.19 1.60
CA ALA A 138 -10.32 29.08 2.46
C ALA A 138 -10.89 29.25 3.88
N MET A 139 -12.03 28.61 4.14
CA MET A 139 -12.63 28.49 5.47
C MET A 139 -12.83 27.02 5.83
N VAL A 140 -12.88 26.73 7.13
CA VAL A 140 -13.34 25.41 7.58
C VAL A 140 -14.83 25.24 7.25
N SER A 141 -15.21 24.05 6.80
CA SER A 141 -16.58 23.71 6.38
C SER A 141 -17.59 23.73 7.54
N THR A 142 -17.10 23.49 8.76
CA THR A 142 -17.92 23.53 9.98
C THR A 142 -17.08 23.93 11.19
N TYR A 143 -17.72 24.65 12.11
CA TYR A 143 -17.22 24.92 13.46
C TYR A 143 -17.91 24.03 14.51
N ASP A 144 -18.81 23.13 14.10
CA ASP A 144 -19.52 22.24 15.02
C ASP A 144 -18.55 21.33 15.78
N TRP A 145 -18.83 21.16 17.07
CA TRP A 145 -18.01 20.41 18.02
C TRP A 145 -18.18 18.89 17.90
N GLY A 146 -17.74 18.33 16.76
CA GLY A 146 -17.78 16.90 16.44
C GLY A 146 -16.75 16.05 17.22
N TYR A 147 -15.94 15.24 16.55
CA TYR A 147 -14.91 14.36 17.17
C TYR A 147 -13.73 15.11 17.85
N GLN A 148 -13.86 16.42 18.05
CA GLN A 148 -12.83 17.32 18.56
C GLN A 148 -12.84 17.32 20.09
N VAL A 149 -11.69 17.12 20.76
CA VAL A 149 -11.59 17.33 22.22
C VAL A 149 -11.36 18.81 22.56
N TYR A 150 -10.85 19.60 21.63
CA TYR A 150 -10.69 21.05 21.75
C TYR A 150 -11.83 21.79 21.04
N ASN A 151 -12.48 22.72 21.74
CA ASN A 151 -13.49 23.58 21.14
C ASN A 151 -12.85 24.87 20.63
N MET A 152 -12.83 25.08 19.32
CA MET A 152 -12.30 26.30 18.69
C MET A 152 -13.07 27.56 19.12
N ASP A 153 -14.34 27.43 19.49
CA ASP A 153 -15.17 28.54 19.96
C ASP A 153 -14.78 29.03 21.36
N MET A 154 -14.01 28.23 22.12
CA MET A 154 -13.44 28.65 23.41
C MET A 154 -12.26 29.61 23.24
N ASP A 155 -11.80 29.80 22.01
CA ASP A 155 -10.62 30.59 21.67
C ASP A 155 -10.99 31.61 20.58
N SER A 156 -12.16 32.24 20.72
CA SER A 156 -12.70 33.21 19.76
C SER A 156 -11.76 34.40 19.51
N ASP A 157 -10.92 34.71 20.48
CA ASP A 157 -9.96 35.82 20.43
C ASP A 157 -8.63 35.41 19.78
N SER A 158 -8.41 34.11 19.53
CA SER A 158 -7.21 33.61 18.87
C SER A 158 -7.23 33.89 17.38
N GLU A 159 -6.06 34.27 16.86
CA GLU A 159 -5.87 34.57 15.45
C GLU A 159 -6.13 33.33 14.58
N ARG A 160 -6.94 33.51 13.53
CA ARG A 160 -7.18 32.49 12.51
C ARG A 160 -6.16 32.63 11.38
N LEU A 161 -5.16 31.77 11.43
CA LEU A 161 -4.07 31.72 10.47
C LEU A 161 -4.48 30.94 9.23
N LEU A 162 -3.87 31.26 8.10
CA LEU A 162 -4.01 30.49 6.86
C LEU A 162 -3.06 29.29 6.90
N PHE A 163 -3.61 28.11 6.63
CA PHE A 163 -2.87 26.86 6.51
C PHE A 163 -2.99 26.29 5.11
N TYR A 164 -1.96 25.54 4.70
CA TYR A 164 -1.97 24.69 3.53
C TYR A 164 -1.50 23.29 3.92
N ASP A 165 -2.40 22.31 3.84
CA ASP A 165 -2.08 20.92 4.14
C ASP A 165 -1.60 20.19 2.88
N LEU A 166 -0.36 19.68 2.93
CA LEU A 166 0.23 18.94 1.82
C LEU A 166 -0.41 17.57 1.61
N ALA A 167 -1.03 16.96 2.63
CA ALA A 167 -1.67 15.66 2.49
C ALA A 167 -2.96 15.76 1.67
N SER A 168 -3.83 16.73 2.00
CA SER A 168 -5.12 16.94 1.31
C SER A 168 -5.09 17.95 0.17
N LYS A 169 -4.02 18.74 0.04
CA LYS A 169 -3.88 19.87 -0.91
C LYS A 169 -4.95 20.96 -0.70
N LYS A 170 -5.41 21.14 0.54
CA LYS A 170 -6.43 22.15 0.90
C LYS A 170 -5.80 23.34 1.61
N TYR A 171 -6.28 24.53 1.26
CA TYR A 171 -6.12 25.73 2.08
C TYR A 171 -7.28 25.83 3.07
N PHE A 172 -7.00 26.29 4.29
CA PHE A 172 -8.03 26.55 5.29
C PHE A 172 -7.58 27.58 6.33
N ARG A 173 -8.55 28.26 6.95
CA ARG A 173 -8.28 29.20 8.05
C ARG A 173 -8.81 28.68 9.37
N THR A 174 -7.92 28.52 10.34
CA THR A 174 -8.25 28.11 11.71
C THR A 174 -7.18 28.59 12.70
N THR A 175 -7.30 28.25 13.98
CA THR A 175 -6.29 28.58 14.99
C THR A 175 -5.17 27.53 15.00
N MET A 176 -3.95 27.93 15.37
CA MET A 176 -2.85 26.97 15.56
C MET A 176 -3.21 25.89 16.60
N ALA A 177 -3.94 26.26 17.65
CA ALA A 177 -4.41 25.33 18.67
C ALA A 177 -5.31 24.23 18.09
N ALA A 178 -6.21 24.58 17.16
CA ALA A 178 -7.05 23.61 16.47
C ALA A 178 -6.21 22.62 15.63
N VAL A 179 -5.21 23.13 14.90
CA VAL A 179 -4.30 22.30 14.10
C VAL A 179 -3.51 21.33 14.98
N LEU A 180 -2.90 21.82 16.05
CA LEU A 180 -2.13 20.97 16.98
C LEU A 180 -3.02 19.93 17.67
N ASN A 181 -4.27 20.28 17.98
CA ASN A 181 -5.24 19.33 18.54
C ASN A 181 -5.62 18.24 17.54
N ALA A 182 -5.83 18.59 16.27
CA ALA A 182 -6.08 17.62 15.20
C ALA A 182 -4.91 16.64 15.04
N GLN A 183 -3.67 17.16 15.00
CA GLN A 183 -2.44 16.37 14.90
C GLN A 183 -2.26 15.43 16.11
N TYR A 184 -2.60 15.90 17.31
CA TYR A 184 -2.64 15.07 18.51
C TYR A 184 -3.67 13.93 18.39
N HIS A 185 -4.87 14.21 17.88
CA HIS A 185 -5.91 13.18 17.71
C HIS A 185 -5.53 12.10 16.70
N VAL A 186 -4.83 12.47 15.63
CA VAL A 186 -4.26 11.49 14.69
C VAL A 186 -3.35 10.52 15.44
N ASN A 187 -2.40 11.06 16.22
CA ASN A 187 -1.47 10.25 17.00
C ASN A 187 -2.15 9.40 18.08
N ARG A 188 -3.15 9.94 18.77
CA ARG A 188 -3.99 9.17 19.70
C ARG A 188 -4.67 7.99 18.99
N ASN A 189 -5.25 8.22 17.82
CA ASN A 189 -5.99 7.18 17.10
C ASN A 189 -5.05 6.14 16.48
N LEU A 190 -3.86 6.54 16.03
CA LEU A 190 -2.78 5.61 15.69
C LEU A 190 -2.39 4.74 16.89
N SER A 191 -2.21 5.33 18.08
CA SER A 191 -1.83 4.60 19.29
C SER A 191 -2.90 3.61 19.78
N VAL A 192 -4.18 3.98 19.65
CA VAL A 192 -5.30 3.18 20.19
C VAL A 192 -5.87 2.18 19.18
N ARG A 193 -5.97 2.58 17.91
CA ARG A 193 -6.63 1.82 16.84
C ARG A 193 -5.66 1.30 15.77
N GLY A 194 -4.45 1.83 15.69
CA GLY A 194 -3.42 1.47 14.71
C GLY A 194 -3.51 2.20 13.39
N VAL A 195 -4.64 2.85 13.08
CA VAL A 195 -4.87 3.55 11.80
C VAL A 195 -5.62 4.86 11.99
N CYS A 196 -5.32 5.84 11.15
CA CYS A 196 -6.05 7.10 11.04
C CYS A 196 -6.28 7.47 9.56
N PRO A 197 -7.53 7.38 9.05
CA PRO A 197 -7.89 7.84 7.71
C PRO A 197 -7.70 9.33 7.50
N LEU A 198 -7.41 9.75 6.26
CA LEU A 198 -7.26 11.15 5.91
C LEU A 198 -8.55 11.94 6.20
N ASN A 199 -9.72 11.39 5.86
CA ASN A 199 -11.00 12.05 6.12
C ASN A 199 -11.27 12.24 7.62
N GLU A 200 -10.78 11.33 8.47
CA GLU A 200 -10.90 11.49 9.92
C GLU A 200 -10.02 12.64 10.41
N TYR A 201 -8.80 12.77 9.90
CA TYR A 201 -7.96 13.96 10.15
C TYR A 201 -8.60 15.25 9.65
N LEU A 202 -9.18 15.26 8.44
CA LEU A 202 -9.87 16.43 7.89
C LEU A 202 -11.08 16.82 8.74
N SER A 203 -11.80 15.85 9.30
CA SER A 203 -12.89 16.11 10.23
C SER A 203 -12.41 16.79 11.52
N PHE A 204 -11.21 16.45 12.02
CA PHE A 204 -10.56 17.15 13.14
C PHE A 204 -10.07 18.57 12.77
N LEU A 205 -10.05 18.92 11.50
CA LEU A 205 -9.80 20.30 11.07
C LEU A 205 -11.10 21.04 10.72
N GLY A 206 -12.26 20.37 10.81
CA GLY A 206 -13.54 20.91 10.35
C GLY A 206 -13.60 21.07 8.83
N LEU A 207 -12.85 20.28 8.07
CA LEU A 207 -12.79 20.33 6.60
C LEU A 207 -13.69 19.28 5.97
N ASP A 208 -14.19 19.58 4.77
CA ASP A 208 -14.90 18.59 3.96
C ASP A 208 -14.00 17.39 3.67
N GLU A 209 -14.64 16.22 3.57
CA GLU A 209 -13.99 15.00 3.16
C GLU A 209 -13.47 15.09 1.71
N VAL A 210 -12.57 14.18 1.36
CA VAL A 210 -12.10 13.97 -0.02
C VAL A 210 -12.47 12.57 -0.50
N ASP A 211 -12.74 12.43 -1.79
CA ASP A 211 -13.03 11.12 -2.36
C ASP A 211 -11.85 10.16 -2.18
N GLY A 212 -12.12 8.98 -1.64
CA GLY A 212 -11.10 8.00 -1.27
C GLY A 212 -10.32 8.30 0.02
N GLY A 213 -10.61 9.39 0.74
CA GLY A 213 -9.94 9.76 1.99
C GLY A 213 -10.16 8.79 3.16
N ASP A 214 -11.17 7.92 3.10
CA ASP A 214 -11.42 6.89 4.12
C ASP A 214 -10.53 5.65 3.96
N VAL A 215 -9.95 5.45 2.77
CA VAL A 215 -9.15 4.26 2.42
C VAL A 215 -7.67 4.57 2.29
N ILE A 216 -7.28 5.82 2.55
CA ILE A 216 -5.89 6.29 2.64
C ILE A 216 -5.70 7.03 3.96
N GLY A 217 -4.48 7.00 4.49
CA GLY A 217 -4.18 7.66 5.77
C GLY A 217 -2.83 7.22 6.32
N TRP A 218 -2.76 7.11 7.64
CA TRP A 218 -1.57 6.65 8.35
C TRP A 218 -1.86 5.35 9.09
N ASP A 219 -0.87 4.47 9.10
CA ASP A 219 -0.90 3.15 9.71
C ASP A 219 0.35 2.96 10.56
N ILE A 220 0.17 2.63 11.84
CA ILE A 220 1.27 2.52 12.81
C ILE A 220 2.20 1.33 12.51
N CYS A 221 1.69 0.25 11.90
CA CYS A 221 2.53 -0.88 11.51
C CYS A 221 3.47 -0.45 10.38
N TYR A 222 2.97 0.24 9.36
CA TYR A 222 3.81 0.79 8.30
C TYR A 222 4.86 1.77 8.86
N MET A 223 4.46 2.66 9.78
CA MET A 223 5.37 3.62 10.40
C MET A 223 6.51 2.93 11.18
N ILE A 224 6.20 1.90 11.95
CA ILE A 224 7.20 1.17 12.74
C ILE A 224 8.08 0.30 11.84
N GLU A 225 7.48 -0.47 10.92
CA GLU A 225 8.20 -1.48 10.13
C GLU A 225 9.06 -0.86 9.02
N GLU A 226 8.56 0.18 8.35
CA GLU A 226 9.21 0.77 7.17
C GLU A 226 9.94 2.08 7.46
N MET A 227 9.58 2.78 8.54
CA MET A 227 10.13 4.11 8.85
C MET A 227 10.78 4.23 10.22
N ASP A 228 10.77 3.17 11.05
CA ASP A 228 11.26 3.18 12.45
C ASP A 228 10.70 4.36 13.26
N CYS A 229 9.42 4.63 13.04
CA CYS A 229 8.73 5.81 13.56
C CYS A 229 7.55 5.37 14.43
N TYR A 230 7.50 5.87 15.66
CA TYR A 230 6.49 5.51 16.67
C TYR A 230 5.48 6.63 16.94
N TRP A 231 5.65 7.77 16.26
CA TRP A 231 4.85 8.98 16.41
C TRP A 231 4.81 9.73 15.09
N LEU A 232 3.63 10.11 14.62
CA LEU A 232 3.49 10.84 13.37
C LEU A 232 3.90 12.29 13.59
N ASP A 233 5.02 12.68 12.99
CA ASP A 233 5.48 14.06 12.98
C ASP A 233 4.73 14.89 11.93
N PHE A 234 4.38 16.11 12.35
CA PHE A 234 3.82 17.16 11.50
C PHE A 234 4.74 18.36 11.54
N ASP A 235 5.33 18.68 10.40
CA ASP A 235 6.17 19.87 10.22
C ASP A 235 5.29 21.05 9.84
N ASN A 236 5.04 21.93 10.81
CA ASN A 236 4.30 23.17 10.61
C ASN A 236 5.30 24.32 10.42
N TYR A 237 5.40 24.88 9.22
CA TYR A 237 6.35 25.96 8.93
C TYR A 237 5.73 27.11 8.16
N LYS A 238 6.15 28.34 8.48
CA LYS A 238 5.64 29.57 7.86
C LYS A 238 6.26 29.77 6.49
N THR A 239 5.45 30.19 5.54
CA THR A 239 5.87 30.65 4.20
C THR A 239 5.12 31.92 3.82
N THR A 240 5.60 32.60 2.80
CA THR A 240 4.96 33.77 2.21
C THR A 240 4.75 33.48 0.74
N LEU A 241 3.49 33.51 0.30
CA LEU A 241 3.12 33.39 -1.11
C LEU A 241 3.60 34.64 -1.87
N GLU A 242 3.73 34.55 -3.20
CA GLU A 242 4.26 35.66 -4.01
C GLU A 242 3.42 36.95 -3.94
N ASP A 243 2.13 36.84 -3.62
CA ASP A 243 1.22 37.97 -3.40
C ASP A 243 1.38 38.64 -2.02
N GLY A 244 2.31 38.13 -1.19
CA GLY A 244 2.58 38.60 0.17
C GLY A 244 1.71 37.94 1.23
N LEU A 245 0.83 37.00 0.87
CA LEU A 245 -0.02 36.30 1.83
C LEU A 245 0.81 35.31 2.66
N GLU A 246 0.79 35.47 3.98
CA GLU A 246 1.45 34.54 4.88
C GLU A 246 0.60 33.29 5.10
N CYS A 247 1.23 32.12 4.98
CA CYS A 247 0.60 30.81 5.11
C CYS A 247 1.49 29.90 5.95
N ILE A 248 0.88 28.97 6.71
CA ILE A 248 1.59 27.88 7.38
C ILE A 248 1.39 26.62 6.55
N ILE A 249 2.49 26.02 6.12
CA ILE A 249 2.45 24.71 5.47
C ILE A 249 2.46 23.64 6.55
N ILE A 250 1.54 22.68 6.43
CA ILE A 250 1.54 21.44 7.19
C ILE A 250 2.10 20.36 6.28
N ASP A 251 3.27 19.83 6.66
CA ASP A 251 3.89 18.69 6.01
C ASP A 251 3.91 17.50 6.96
N THR A 252 3.81 16.31 6.38
CA THR A 252 3.88 15.05 7.11
C THR A 252 4.25 13.94 6.13
N MET A 253 4.58 12.76 6.63
CA MET A 253 4.89 11.63 5.76
C MET A 253 3.74 11.31 4.80
N ALA A 254 4.10 10.72 3.67
CA ALA A 254 3.15 10.37 2.62
C ALA A 254 2.07 9.41 3.11
N LEU A 255 0.84 9.62 2.61
CA LEU A 255 -0.31 8.77 2.89
C LEU A 255 -0.11 7.36 2.33
N SER A 256 -0.43 6.35 3.12
CA SER A 256 -0.48 4.96 2.70
C SER A 256 -1.93 4.54 2.42
N LYS A 257 -2.10 3.52 1.60
CA LYS A 257 -3.41 2.89 1.39
C LYS A 257 -3.59 1.79 2.41
N PHE A 258 -4.73 1.75 3.09
CA PHE A 258 -5.04 0.64 3.99
C PHE A 258 -5.21 -0.66 3.20
N GLU A 259 -4.62 -1.75 3.68
CA GLU A 259 -4.69 -3.08 3.06
C GLU A 259 -6.03 -3.80 3.29
#